data_AF-A0A660ZQM3-F1
#
_entry.id   AF-A0A660ZQM3-F1
#
_cell.length_a   1.000
_cell.length_b   1.000
_cell.length_c   1.000
_cell.angle_alpha   90.00
_cell.angle_beta   90.00
_cell.angle_gamma   90.00
#
_symmetry.space_group_name_H-M   'P 1'
#
loop_
_entity.id
_entity.type
_entity.pdbx_description
1 polymer ?
#
loop_
_entity_poly.entity_id
_entity_poly.type
_entity_poly.pdbx_seq_one_letter_code
_entity_poly.pdbx_strand_id
1 'polypeptide(L)'
;MSKVFGAVIIVLLLSTVLSSCGGKLNETYTMTTLREASRGNLLSPGFKYSFDTPKFVAAHKDLALVREGNLIELFMGDKLEDHIKQIEGKKFVLGARKMFTPYIHFVVDFMVADGDTIRVGPSYEMKPPTLLKAKEFPTDNYEEVDLDALTSNRLRLKVIQNTKFKVKMASLGYDEVNITGEPEMVYTINLKKVRFLVKDPTDGMQLIFKALMNEHLYFDGGVDYGRIPPRSFRKKTNSGGFVTVEYVKYGGMVITSQK
;
A
#
# COMPACT_ATOMS: atom_id res chain seq x y z
N MET A 1 40.35 0.67 9.99
CA MET A 1 39.45 0.46 11.15
C MET A 1 38.17 -0.19 10.67
N SER A 2 38.08 -1.52 10.79
CA SER A 2 36.93 -2.34 10.38
C SER A 2 35.89 -2.33 11.49
N LYS A 3 34.67 -1.87 11.20
CA LYS A 3 33.51 -2.04 12.09
C LYS A 3 32.72 -3.26 11.62
N VAL A 4 32.98 -4.38 12.26
CA VAL A 4 32.19 -5.61 12.15
C VAL A 4 30.89 -5.36 12.91
N PHE A 5 29.81 -5.03 12.20
CA PHE A 5 28.45 -5.10 12.76
C PHE A 5 28.07 -6.58 12.82
N GLY A 6 28.29 -7.21 13.98
CA GLY A 6 27.77 -8.54 14.27
C GLY A 6 26.25 -8.49 14.33
N ALA A 7 25.58 -9.04 13.32
CA ALA A 7 24.15 -9.34 13.39
C ALA A 7 23.96 -10.47 14.40
N VAL A 8 23.37 -10.15 15.56
CA VAL A 8 22.98 -11.16 16.55
C VAL A 8 21.62 -11.70 16.12
N ILE A 9 21.64 -12.79 15.34
CA ILE A 9 20.43 -13.57 15.08
C ILE A 9 20.06 -14.27 16.37
N ILE A 10 19.08 -13.73 17.10
CA ILE A 10 18.49 -14.41 18.25
C ILE A 10 17.46 -15.39 17.71
N VAL A 11 17.83 -16.67 17.61
CA VAL A 11 16.87 -17.75 17.39
C VAL A 11 16.05 -17.92 18.67
N LEU A 12 15.05 -17.07 18.85
CA LEU A 12 14.02 -17.25 19.87
C LEU A 12 13.11 -18.37 19.38
N LEU A 13 13.36 -19.58 19.87
CA LEU A 13 12.36 -20.65 19.88
C LEU A 13 11.16 -20.13 20.67
N LEU A 14 10.17 -19.59 19.97
CA LEU A 14 8.82 -19.39 20.50
C LEU A 14 8.18 -20.76 20.71
N SER A 15 8.66 -21.49 21.71
CA SER A 15 8.07 -22.72 22.22
C SER A 15 7.06 -22.43 23.32
N THR A 16 6.34 -21.31 23.24
CA THR A 16 5.32 -20.94 24.23
C THR A 16 4.14 -21.90 24.12
N VAL A 17 4.22 -22.95 24.94
CA VAL A 17 3.14 -23.49 25.77
C VAL A 17 1.76 -23.45 25.11
N LEU A 18 1.59 -24.28 24.08
CA LEU A 18 0.28 -24.80 23.69
C LEU A 18 -0.16 -25.83 24.75
N SER A 19 -0.49 -25.38 25.96
CA SER A 19 -1.25 -26.19 26.94
C SER A 19 -2.74 -25.89 26.83
N SER A 20 -3.26 -25.94 25.60
CA SER A 20 -4.66 -26.25 25.32
C SER A 20 -4.64 -27.58 24.55
N CYS A 21 -5.42 -28.53 25.03
CA CYS A 21 -5.39 -29.92 24.60
C CYS A 21 -5.62 -30.05 23.08
N GLY A 22 -4.55 -30.33 22.31
CA GLY A 22 -4.67 -30.65 20.88
C GLY A 22 -3.51 -30.20 20.00
N GLY A 23 -2.39 -30.93 20.04
CA GLY A 23 -1.39 -30.92 18.96
C GLY A 23 -0.18 -30.00 19.13
N LYS A 24 1.02 -30.59 19.20
CA LYS A 24 2.30 -29.87 19.19
C LYS A 24 2.56 -29.32 17.78
N LEU A 25 2.37 -28.02 17.56
CA LEU A 25 2.93 -27.33 16.39
C LEU A 25 4.41 -27.05 16.66
N ASN A 26 5.27 -27.97 16.21
CA ASN A 26 6.73 -27.83 16.20
C ASN A 26 7.18 -26.95 15.01
N GLU A 27 6.59 -25.77 14.85
CA GLU A 27 6.97 -24.85 13.77
C GLU A 27 7.91 -23.78 14.31
N THR A 28 9.18 -23.82 13.91
CA THR A 28 10.19 -22.87 14.39
C THR A 28 10.14 -21.59 13.56
N TYR A 29 9.60 -20.51 14.15
CA TYR A 29 9.72 -19.15 13.61
C TYR A 29 11.00 -18.53 14.16
N THR A 30 11.77 -17.87 13.29
CA THR A 30 12.97 -17.13 13.72
C THR A 30 12.60 -15.67 13.99
N MET A 31 12.80 -15.22 15.23
CA MET A 31 12.62 -13.81 15.59
C MET A 31 13.65 -12.95 14.88
N THR A 32 13.21 -11.87 14.23
CA THR A 32 14.08 -11.03 13.42
C THR A 32 13.50 -9.64 13.21
N THR A 33 14.32 -8.76 12.64
CA THR A 33 13.90 -7.45 12.13
C THR A 33 13.46 -7.56 10.66
N LEU A 34 12.70 -6.57 10.16
CA LEU A 34 12.32 -6.54 8.75
C LEU A 34 13.55 -6.47 7.85
N ARG A 35 14.57 -5.70 8.26
CA ARG A 35 15.82 -5.55 7.50
C ARG A 35 16.59 -6.85 7.34
N GLU A 36 16.71 -7.63 8.41
CA GLU A 36 17.34 -8.94 8.39
C GLU A 36 16.52 -9.95 7.58
N ALA A 37 15.20 -9.99 7.77
CA ALA A 37 14.33 -10.88 7.01
C ALA A 37 14.39 -10.60 5.50
N SER A 38 14.47 -9.33 5.10
CA SER A 38 14.53 -8.95 3.68
C SER A 38 15.90 -9.12 3.05
N ARG A 39 16.97 -8.66 3.73
CA ARG A 39 18.32 -8.53 3.16
C ARG A 39 19.36 -9.51 3.72
N GLY A 40 19.00 -10.28 4.74
CA GLY A 40 19.90 -11.23 5.38
C GLY A 40 20.20 -12.46 4.50
N ASN A 41 21.20 -13.24 4.94
CA ASN A 41 21.69 -14.41 4.22
C ASN A 41 20.71 -15.61 4.21
N LEU A 42 19.59 -15.54 4.93
CA LEU A 42 18.59 -16.60 4.99
C LEU A 42 17.56 -16.40 3.86
N LEU A 43 17.80 -17.09 2.74
CA LEU A 43 17.12 -16.87 1.47
C LEU A 43 16.29 -18.07 0.99
N SER A 44 15.89 -19.01 1.86
CA SER A 44 15.01 -20.10 1.41
C SER A 44 13.55 -19.60 1.29
N PRO A 45 12.88 -19.83 0.15
CA PRO A 45 11.44 -19.63 0.04
C PRO A 45 10.67 -20.42 1.09
N GLY A 46 9.64 -19.81 1.68
CA GLY A 46 8.82 -20.43 2.72
C GLY A 46 9.44 -20.40 4.12
N PHE A 47 10.62 -19.78 4.30
CA PHE A 47 11.20 -19.61 5.62
C PHE A 47 10.30 -18.76 6.53
N LYS A 48 10.16 -19.18 7.79
CA LYS A 48 9.23 -18.63 8.77
C LYS A 48 9.94 -17.65 9.70
N TYR A 49 9.44 -16.42 9.73
CA TYR A 49 9.96 -15.31 10.52
C TYR A 49 8.93 -14.82 11.51
N SER A 50 9.36 -14.48 12.72
CA SER A 50 8.57 -13.71 13.66
C SER A 50 9.11 -12.28 13.78
N PHE A 51 8.19 -11.32 13.86
CA PHE A 51 8.48 -9.90 14.01
C PHE A 51 7.84 -9.40 15.30
N ASP A 52 8.61 -8.70 16.13
CA ASP A 52 8.09 -8.03 17.32
C ASP A 52 7.51 -6.67 16.92
N THR A 53 6.19 -6.55 17.04
CA THR A 53 5.41 -5.31 16.85
C THR A 53 5.81 -4.52 15.59
N PRO A 54 5.77 -5.13 14.39
CA PRO A 54 6.14 -4.45 13.14
C PRO A 54 5.25 -3.22 12.87
N LYS A 55 5.83 -2.16 12.32
CA LYS A 55 5.10 -0.93 12.00
C LYS A 55 4.36 -1.06 10.66
N PHE A 56 3.05 -1.27 10.72
CA PHE A 56 2.17 -1.14 9.57
C PHE A 56 2.01 0.33 9.17
N VAL A 57 2.25 0.62 7.88
CA VAL A 57 2.05 1.94 7.29
C VAL A 57 0.64 2.07 6.72
N ALA A 58 0.16 1.00 6.07
CA ALA A 58 -1.18 0.93 5.51
C ALA A 58 -1.62 -0.54 5.41
N ALA A 59 -2.92 -0.75 5.46
CA ALA A 59 -3.55 -2.03 5.15
C ALA A 59 -4.79 -1.82 4.28
N HIS A 60 -5.00 -2.71 3.33
CA HIS A 60 -6.18 -2.73 2.47
C HIS A 60 -6.54 -4.16 2.11
N LYS A 61 -7.72 -4.62 2.58
CA LYS A 61 -8.16 -6.01 2.44
C LYS A 61 -7.06 -6.97 2.91
N ASP A 62 -6.51 -7.80 2.02
CA ASP A 62 -5.50 -8.82 2.34
C ASP A 62 -4.06 -8.32 2.21
N LEU A 63 -3.84 -7.04 1.90
CA LEU A 63 -2.52 -6.47 1.72
C LEU A 63 -2.19 -5.51 2.85
N ALA A 64 -0.92 -5.46 3.23
CA ALA A 64 -0.39 -4.45 4.13
C ALA A 64 1.03 -4.06 3.74
N LEU A 65 1.41 -2.81 4.04
CA LEU A 65 2.78 -2.32 3.94
C LEU A 65 3.36 -2.20 5.33
N VAL A 66 4.51 -2.83 5.54
CA VAL A 66 5.26 -2.76 6.80
C VAL A 66 6.56 -1.99 6.56
N ARG A 67 6.93 -1.10 7.48
CA ARG A 67 8.12 -0.25 7.37
C ARG A 67 9.09 -0.44 8.51
N GLU A 68 10.37 -0.46 8.18
CA GLU A 68 11.49 -0.34 9.11
C GLU A 68 12.54 0.64 8.59
N GLY A 69 12.54 1.87 9.11
CA GLY A 69 13.35 2.97 8.59
C GLY A 69 12.98 3.28 7.14
N ASN A 70 13.94 3.15 6.22
CA ASN A 70 13.74 3.34 4.78
C ASN A 70 13.35 2.05 4.02
N LEU A 71 13.17 0.93 4.71
CA LEU A 71 12.73 -0.33 4.12
C LEU A 71 11.20 -0.44 4.21
N ILE A 72 10.56 -0.81 3.11
CA ILE A 72 9.12 -1.06 3.03
C ILE A 72 8.95 -2.42 2.37
N GLU A 73 8.12 -3.27 2.98
CA GLU A 73 7.85 -4.61 2.48
C GLU A 73 6.35 -4.87 2.42
N LEU A 74 5.95 -5.69 1.46
CA LEU A 74 4.57 -6.13 1.31
C LEU A 74 4.30 -7.34 2.20
N PHE A 75 3.23 -7.25 2.98
CA PHE A 75 2.65 -8.34 3.76
C PHE A 75 1.29 -8.69 3.18
N MET A 76 0.96 -9.98 3.18
CA MET A 76 -0.27 -10.52 2.62
C MET A 76 -0.90 -11.53 3.56
N GLY A 77 -2.23 -11.58 3.65
CA GLY A 77 -2.93 -12.60 4.42
C GLY A 77 -4.44 -12.39 4.38
N ASP A 78 -5.22 -13.44 4.58
CA ASP A 78 -6.69 -13.33 4.55
C ASP A 78 -7.20 -12.28 5.56
N LYS A 79 -8.00 -11.32 5.10
CA LYS A 79 -8.61 -10.26 5.93
C LYS A 79 -7.59 -9.48 6.78
N LEU A 80 -6.39 -9.32 6.26
CA LEU A 80 -5.27 -8.73 6.98
C LEU A 80 -5.58 -7.34 7.56
N GLU A 81 -6.31 -6.49 6.82
CA GLU A 81 -6.74 -5.17 7.28
C GLU A 81 -7.60 -5.24 8.56
N ASP A 82 -8.54 -6.20 8.63
CA ASP A 82 -9.42 -6.34 9.78
C ASP A 82 -8.66 -6.88 10.99
N HIS A 83 -7.75 -7.83 10.77
CA HIS A 83 -6.87 -8.36 11.83
C HIS A 83 -5.95 -7.28 12.40
N ILE A 84 -5.38 -6.41 11.56
CA ILE A 84 -4.54 -5.29 12.01
C ILE A 84 -5.34 -4.32 12.88
N LYS A 85 -6.59 -3.99 12.50
CA LYS A 85 -7.46 -3.11 13.30
C LYS A 85 -7.76 -3.69 14.69
N GLN A 86 -7.88 -5.02 14.81
CA GLN A 86 -8.14 -5.69 16.10
C GLN A 86 -6.96 -5.58 17.09
N ILE A 87 -5.74 -5.42 16.59
CA ILE A 87 -4.52 -5.33 17.39
C ILE A 87 -3.91 -3.93 17.43
N GLU A 88 -4.61 -2.93 16.90
CA GLU A 88 -4.14 -1.55 16.84
C GLU A 88 -3.86 -1.01 18.26
N GLY A 89 -2.68 -0.39 18.43
CA GLY A 89 -2.23 0.14 19.73
C GLY A 89 -1.68 -0.91 20.71
N LYS A 90 -1.68 -2.21 20.35
CA LYS A 90 -1.17 -3.28 21.20
C LYS A 90 0.27 -3.67 20.83
N LYS A 91 0.97 -4.30 21.78
CA LYS A 91 2.17 -5.08 21.46
C LYS A 91 1.75 -6.45 20.95
N PHE A 92 2.41 -6.93 19.90
CA PHE A 92 2.06 -8.21 19.30
C PHE A 92 3.27 -8.83 18.61
N VAL A 93 3.21 -10.15 18.40
CA VAL A 93 4.18 -10.88 17.58
C VAL A 93 3.48 -11.32 16.30
N LEU A 94 4.09 -11.05 15.16
CA LEU A 94 3.59 -11.45 13.85
C LEU A 94 4.44 -12.60 13.30
N GLY A 95 3.81 -13.73 12.98
CA GLY A 95 4.44 -14.84 12.28
C GLY A 95 4.14 -14.78 10.79
N ALA A 96 5.16 -14.82 9.94
CA ALA A 96 4.99 -14.82 8.49
C ALA A 96 6.04 -15.65 7.75
N ARG A 97 5.66 -16.14 6.56
CA ARG A 97 6.54 -16.81 5.60
C ARG A 97 7.04 -15.87 4.53
N LYS A 98 8.34 -15.89 4.27
CA LYS A 98 8.93 -15.15 3.15
C LYS A 98 8.70 -15.88 1.83
N MET A 99 8.20 -15.15 0.84
CA MET A 99 7.94 -15.62 -0.51
C MET A 99 8.77 -14.79 -1.51
N PHE A 100 9.05 -15.33 -2.70
CA PHE A 100 9.91 -14.69 -3.71
C PHE A 100 9.21 -14.42 -5.05
N THR A 101 8.02 -14.98 -5.27
CA THR A 101 7.27 -14.87 -6.53
C THR A 101 5.92 -14.21 -6.27
N PRO A 102 5.53 -13.16 -7.00
CA PRO A 102 6.22 -12.54 -8.14
C PRO A 102 7.43 -11.67 -7.75
N TYR A 103 7.55 -11.30 -6.48
CA TYR A 103 8.70 -10.62 -5.88
C TYR A 103 8.77 -10.96 -4.39
N ILE A 104 9.78 -10.44 -3.67
CA ILE A 104 9.92 -10.66 -2.23
C ILE A 104 8.74 -10.04 -1.48
N HIS A 105 8.00 -10.87 -0.75
CA HIS A 105 6.89 -10.44 0.12
C HIS A 105 6.72 -11.44 1.28
N PHE A 106 5.89 -11.09 2.25
CA PHE A 106 5.61 -11.92 3.43
C PHE A 106 4.15 -12.35 3.46
N VAL A 107 3.89 -13.64 3.67
CA VAL A 107 2.54 -14.18 3.90
C VAL A 107 2.35 -14.38 5.40
N VAL A 108 1.39 -13.67 5.99
CA VAL A 108 1.08 -13.69 7.42
C VAL A 108 0.36 -14.98 7.76
N ASP A 109 0.95 -15.75 8.67
CA ASP A 109 0.35 -16.99 9.15
C ASP A 109 -0.50 -16.73 10.40
N PHE A 110 -0.02 -15.88 11.31
CA PHE A 110 -0.73 -15.52 12.53
C PHE A 110 -0.24 -14.20 13.15
N MET A 111 -1.03 -13.67 14.08
CA MET A 111 -0.65 -12.61 15.00
C MET A 111 -0.95 -13.04 16.44
N VAL A 112 -0.07 -12.75 17.39
CA VAL A 112 -0.28 -13.00 18.83
C VAL A 112 -0.25 -11.69 19.58
N ALA A 113 -1.36 -11.33 20.23
CA ALA A 113 -1.48 -10.15 21.07
C ALA A 113 -2.21 -10.52 22.36
N ASP A 114 -1.76 -10.03 23.51
CA ASP A 114 -2.37 -10.28 24.83
C ASP A 114 -2.58 -11.77 25.19
N GLY A 115 -1.84 -12.69 24.57
CA GLY A 115 -1.99 -14.15 24.75
C GLY A 115 -2.98 -14.80 23.78
N ASP A 116 -3.74 -14.01 23.01
CA ASP A 116 -4.65 -14.51 21.98
C ASP A 116 -3.92 -14.69 20.65
N THR A 117 -4.24 -15.76 19.93
CA THR A 117 -3.69 -16.05 18.60
C THR A 117 -4.76 -15.83 17.54
N ILE A 118 -4.52 -14.87 16.66
CA ILE A 118 -5.32 -14.60 15.46
C ILE A 118 -4.68 -15.36 14.30
N ARG A 119 -5.38 -16.37 13.78
CA ARG A 119 -4.97 -17.06 12.55
C ARG A 119 -5.37 -16.23 11.35
N VAL A 120 -4.41 -15.99 10.45
CA VAL A 120 -4.61 -15.20 9.23
C VAL A 120 -4.56 -16.15 8.03
N GLY A 121 -3.39 -16.74 7.78
CA GLY A 121 -3.20 -17.66 6.66
C GLY A 121 -3.09 -16.96 5.31
N PRO A 122 -2.82 -17.72 4.23
CA PRO A 122 -2.63 -17.16 2.90
C PRO A 122 -3.94 -16.57 2.35
N SER A 123 -3.84 -15.43 1.66
CA SER A 123 -4.91 -14.95 0.79
C SER A 123 -4.81 -15.65 -0.57
N TYR A 124 -5.94 -16.19 -1.04
CA TYR A 124 -6.07 -16.77 -2.38
C TYR A 124 -6.73 -15.82 -3.39
N GLU A 125 -7.32 -14.72 -2.90
CA GLU A 125 -8.15 -13.82 -3.70
C GLU A 125 -7.38 -12.61 -4.21
N MET A 126 -6.29 -12.21 -3.54
CA MET A 126 -5.54 -11.00 -3.89
C MET A 126 -4.21 -11.28 -4.59
N LYS A 127 -3.99 -10.55 -5.68
CA LYS A 127 -2.69 -10.47 -6.34
C LYS A 127 -1.87 -9.33 -5.74
N PRO A 128 -0.57 -9.54 -5.48
CA PRO A 128 0.34 -8.47 -5.11
C PRO A 128 0.31 -7.34 -6.17
N PRO A 129 0.45 -6.05 -5.79
CA PRO A 129 0.57 -4.95 -6.75
C PRO A 129 1.80 -5.13 -7.65
N THR A 130 1.75 -4.66 -8.89
CA THR A 130 2.93 -4.65 -9.76
C THR A 130 3.89 -3.54 -9.31
N LEU A 131 5.08 -3.94 -8.86
CA LEU A 131 6.14 -3.04 -8.41
C LEU A 131 7.25 -2.99 -9.45
N LEU A 132 7.47 -1.82 -10.04
CA LEU A 132 8.55 -1.58 -10.99
C LEU A 132 9.56 -0.60 -10.37
N LYS A 133 10.85 -0.79 -10.69
CA LYS A 133 11.86 0.21 -10.29
C LYS A 133 11.56 1.51 -11.01
N ALA A 134 11.54 2.63 -10.27
CA ALA A 134 11.14 3.92 -10.83
C ALA A 134 11.99 4.39 -12.02
N LYS A 135 13.26 3.95 -12.11
CA LYS A 135 14.16 4.26 -13.22
C LYS A 135 13.83 3.51 -14.51
N GLU A 136 13.13 2.39 -14.42
CA GLU A 136 12.84 1.48 -15.54
C GLU A 136 11.43 1.70 -16.10
N PHE A 137 10.59 2.51 -15.43
CA PHE A 137 9.23 2.78 -15.89
C PHE A 137 9.19 3.97 -16.86
N PRO A 138 8.75 3.77 -18.12
CA PRO A 138 8.71 4.84 -19.11
C PRO A 138 7.58 5.84 -18.77
N THR A 139 7.96 7.09 -18.48
CA THR A 139 6.99 8.16 -18.20
C THR A 139 6.81 9.13 -19.37
N ASP A 140 7.38 8.82 -20.53
CA ASP A 140 7.40 9.72 -21.69
C ASP A 140 6.03 9.82 -22.38
N ASN A 141 5.17 8.82 -22.16
CA ASN A 141 3.78 8.81 -22.62
C ASN A 141 2.84 9.70 -21.77
N TYR A 142 3.38 10.45 -20.80
CA TYR A 142 2.61 11.35 -19.93
C TYR A 142 3.07 12.78 -20.16
N GLU A 143 2.13 13.63 -20.58
CA GLU A 143 2.37 15.04 -20.84
C GLU A 143 2.70 15.80 -19.54
N GLU A 144 3.52 16.84 -19.66
CA GLU A 144 3.71 17.83 -18.60
C GLU A 144 2.68 18.95 -18.79
N VAL A 145 1.82 19.13 -17.77
CA VAL A 145 0.74 20.11 -17.77
C VAL A 145 1.00 21.15 -16.69
N ASP A 146 0.68 22.41 -16.97
CA ASP A 146 0.62 23.46 -15.94
C ASP A 146 -0.58 23.21 -15.01
N LEU A 147 -0.33 22.47 -13.92
CA LEU A 147 -1.33 22.09 -12.93
C LEU A 147 -1.93 23.29 -12.21
N ASP A 148 -1.19 24.40 -12.08
CA ASP A 148 -1.65 25.62 -11.40
C ASP A 148 -2.62 26.44 -12.25
N ALA A 149 -2.63 26.23 -13.58
CA ALA A 149 -3.62 26.81 -14.49
C ALA A 149 -4.95 26.04 -14.52
N LEU A 150 -4.98 24.80 -14.01
CA LEU A 150 -6.18 23.98 -14.00
C LEU A 150 -7.19 24.49 -12.96
N THR A 151 -8.47 24.45 -13.34
CA THR A 151 -9.62 24.78 -12.47
C THR A 151 -10.79 23.87 -12.86
N SER A 152 -11.90 23.89 -12.12
CA SER A 152 -13.13 23.19 -12.53
C SER A 152 -13.83 23.79 -13.76
N ASN A 153 -13.29 24.87 -14.35
CA ASN A 153 -13.79 25.49 -15.56
C ASN A 153 -13.52 24.63 -16.81
N ARG A 154 -14.53 24.47 -17.68
CA ARG A 154 -14.43 23.66 -18.90
C ARG A 154 -13.27 24.05 -19.82
N LEU A 155 -13.01 25.34 -20.02
CA LEU A 155 -11.97 25.80 -20.94
C LEU A 155 -10.58 25.41 -20.43
N ARG A 156 -10.38 25.48 -19.11
CA ARG A 156 -9.12 25.08 -18.46
C ARG A 156 -8.95 23.56 -18.48
N LEU A 157 -10.03 22.79 -18.33
CA LEU A 157 -9.97 21.32 -18.42
C LEU A 157 -9.82 20.80 -19.85
N LYS A 158 -10.13 21.60 -20.88
CA LYS A 158 -10.01 21.19 -22.29
C LYS A 158 -8.57 20.85 -22.68
N VAL A 159 -7.58 21.45 -22.02
CA VAL A 159 -6.15 21.22 -22.31
C VAL A 159 -5.67 19.84 -21.90
N ILE A 160 -6.38 19.16 -20.99
CA ILE A 160 -6.05 17.81 -20.53
C ILE A 160 -7.05 16.75 -21.01
N GLN A 161 -8.02 17.12 -21.84
CA GLN A 161 -9.09 16.23 -22.24
C GLN A 161 -8.57 15.09 -23.11
N ASN A 162 -8.84 13.85 -22.69
CA ASN A 162 -8.35 12.62 -23.32
C ASN A 162 -6.82 12.54 -23.35
N THR A 163 -6.17 13.04 -22.29
CA THR A 163 -4.71 13.10 -22.18
C THR A 163 -4.25 12.35 -20.94
N LYS A 164 -3.11 11.66 -21.07
CA LYS A 164 -2.34 11.16 -19.94
C LYS A 164 -1.33 12.22 -19.52
N PHE A 165 -1.32 12.61 -18.25
CA PHE A 165 -0.41 13.65 -17.76
C PHE A 165 0.17 13.34 -16.39
N LYS A 166 1.31 13.98 -16.11
CA LYS A 166 2.01 13.87 -14.83
C LYS A 166 1.38 14.79 -13.80
N VAL A 167 1.11 14.23 -12.63
CA VAL A 167 0.72 15.00 -11.45
C VAL A 167 1.88 14.96 -10.46
N LYS A 168 2.33 16.13 -10.02
CA LYS A 168 3.43 16.27 -9.06
C LYS A 168 2.92 17.02 -7.83
N MET A 169 3.34 16.58 -6.64
CA MET A 169 3.10 17.23 -5.35
C MET A 169 1.61 17.50 -5.03
N ALA A 170 0.71 16.60 -5.40
CA ALA A 170 -0.72 16.73 -5.08
C ALA A 170 -1.03 16.10 -3.72
N SER A 171 -1.97 16.66 -2.96
CA SER A 171 -2.43 16.00 -1.73
C SER A 171 -3.54 15.00 -2.03
N LEU A 172 -3.45 13.79 -1.47
CA LEU A 172 -4.51 12.80 -1.54
C LEU A 172 -5.54 13.01 -0.43
N GLY A 173 -6.80 12.71 -0.74
CA GLY A 173 -7.89 12.62 0.22
C GLY A 173 -8.74 11.38 -0.02
N TYR A 174 -9.62 11.09 0.94
CA TYR A 174 -10.69 10.11 0.82
C TYR A 174 -11.97 10.79 1.29
N ASP A 175 -12.72 11.33 0.33
CA ASP A 175 -13.77 12.31 0.58
C ASP A 175 -15.14 11.74 0.22
N GLU A 176 -16.16 12.14 0.97
CA GLU A 176 -17.56 11.92 0.59
C GLU A 176 -17.94 12.87 -0.56
N VAL A 177 -18.43 12.31 -1.67
CA VAL A 177 -18.82 13.06 -2.86
C VAL A 177 -20.17 12.57 -3.37
N ASN A 178 -21.07 13.50 -3.65
CA ASN A 178 -22.38 13.17 -4.20
C ASN A 178 -22.35 13.13 -5.75
N ILE A 179 -22.10 11.95 -6.32
CA ILE A 179 -21.93 11.73 -7.76
C ILE A 179 -23.29 11.57 -8.45
N THR A 180 -24.11 10.61 -8.01
CA THR A 180 -25.37 10.20 -8.65
C THR A 180 -26.64 10.65 -7.93
N GLY A 181 -26.51 11.39 -6.83
CA GLY A 181 -27.63 11.69 -5.91
C GLY A 181 -27.35 11.15 -4.52
N GLU A 182 -26.56 10.09 -4.44
CA GLU A 182 -26.15 9.44 -3.21
C GLU A 182 -24.70 9.83 -2.85
N PRO A 183 -24.39 10.02 -1.56
CA PRO A 183 -23.02 10.21 -1.10
C PRO A 183 -22.19 8.94 -1.26
N GLU A 184 -21.00 9.06 -1.84
CA GLU A 184 -20.05 7.96 -2.03
C GLU A 184 -18.65 8.40 -1.58
N MET A 185 -17.93 7.52 -0.88
CA MET A 185 -16.55 7.77 -0.46
C MET A 185 -15.59 7.46 -1.62
N VAL A 186 -14.86 8.47 -2.09
CA VAL A 186 -13.95 8.34 -3.23
C VAL A 186 -12.58 8.91 -2.89
N TYR A 187 -11.53 8.30 -3.44
CA TYR A 187 -10.20 8.89 -3.37
C TYR A 187 -10.14 10.15 -4.24
N THR A 188 -9.47 11.18 -3.74
CA THR A 188 -9.35 12.47 -4.42
C THR A 188 -7.90 12.89 -4.55
N ILE A 189 -7.55 13.45 -5.71
CA ILE A 189 -6.27 14.11 -5.97
C ILE A 189 -6.53 15.60 -5.95
N ASN A 190 -6.03 16.28 -4.92
CA ASN A 190 -6.27 17.69 -4.67
C ASN A 190 -5.07 18.51 -5.17
N LEU A 191 -5.33 19.34 -6.17
CA LEU A 191 -4.43 20.41 -6.61
C LEU A 191 -4.90 21.74 -6.01
N LYS A 192 -4.06 22.77 -6.13
CA LYS A 192 -4.31 24.10 -5.57
C LYS A 192 -5.67 24.71 -5.92
N LYS A 193 -6.17 24.47 -7.14
CA LYS A 193 -7.40 25.10 -7.67
C LYS A 193 -8.43 24.11 -8.24
N VAL A 194 -8.13 22.81 -8.20
CA VAL A 194 -9.02 21.77 -8.72
C VAL A 194 -8.78 20.46 -7.99
N ARG A 195 -9.84 19.69 -7.81
CA ARG A 195 -9.80 18.32 -7.28
C ARG A 195 -10.22 17.36 -8.37
N PHE A 196 -9.54 16.22 -8.49
CA PHE A 196 -9.95 15.11 -9.33
C PHE A 196 -10.42 13.94 -8.49
N LEU A 197 -11.46 13.22 -8.96
CA LEU A 197 -11.98 12.02 -8.33
C LEU A 197 -11.30 10.80 -8.96
N VAL A 198 -10.71 9.92 -8.17
CA VAL A 198 -10.06 8.73 -8.69
C VAL A 198 -11.10 7.67 -9.00
N LYS A 199 -11.11 7.19 -10.24
CA LYS A 199 -12.03 6.16 -10.72
C LYS A 199 -11.44 4.77 -10.49
N ASP A 200 -12.21 3.90 -9.83
CA ASP A 200 -11.99 2.45 -9.71
C ASP A 200 -10.52 2.04 -9.42
N PRO A 201 -9.87 2.57 -8.37
CA PRO A 201 -8.48 2.21 -8.08
C PRO A 201 -8.37 0.73 -7.71
N THR A 202 -7.37 0.05 -8.27
CA THR A 202 -7.06 -1.35 -7.89
C THR A 202 -6.73 -1.44 -6.41
N ASP A 203 -6.90 -2.61 -5.81
CA ASP A 203 -6.63 -2.80 -4.38
C ASP A 203 -5.19 -2.44 -3.99
N GLY A 204 -4.23 -2.78 -4.87
CA GLY A 204 -2.84 -2.37 -4.73
C GLY A 204 -2.66 -0.85 -4.75
N MET A 205 -3.40 -0.14 -5.62
CA MET A 205 -3.37 1.33 -5.67
C MET A 205 -4.00 1.95 -4.42
N GLN A 206 -5.11 1.40 -3.93
CA GLN A 206 -5.76 1.83 -2.69
C GLN A 206 -4.83 1.68 -1.49
N LEU A 207 -4.08 0.57 -1.41
CA LEU A 207 -3.04 0.37 -0.40
C LEU A 207 -1.99 1.51 -0.43
N ILE A 208 -1.51 1.90 -1.62
CA ILE A 208 -0.55 2.99 -1.75
C ILE A 208 -1.17 4.34 -1.38
N PHE A 209 -2.42 4.61 -1.74
CA PHE A 209 -3.09 5.84 -1.34
C PHE A 209 -3.22 5.96 0.17
N LYS A 210 -3.64 4.88 0.85
CA LYS A 210 -3.66 4.83 2.32
C LYS A 210 -2.28 5.09 2.91
N ALA A 211 -1.23 4.52 2.32
CA ALA A 211 0.14 4.75 2.79
C ALA A 211 0.59 6.21 2.63
N LEU A 212 0.33 6.83 1.46
CA LEU A 212 0.64 8.23 1.24
C LEU A 212 -0.10 9.15 2.22
N MET A 213 -1.38 8.89 2.49
CA MET A 213 -2.18 9.67 3.44
C MET A 213 -1.69 9.50 4.89
N ASN A 214 -1.45 8.26 5.33
CA ASN A 214 -0.98 7.96 6.68
C ASN A 214 0.41 8.53 6.98
N GLU A 215 1.24 8.71 5.95
CA GLU A 215 2.58 9.27 6.08
C GLU A 215 2.66 10.76 5.71
N HIS A 216 1.52 11.38 5.40
CA HIS A 216 1.42 12.77 4.97
C HIS A 216 2.33 13.09 3.77
N LEU A 217 2.46 12.14 2.84
CA LEU A 217 3.24 12.28 1.62
C LEU A 217 2.36 12.77 0.47
N TYR A 218 2.98 13.46 -0.48
CA TYR A 218 2.31 13.88 -1.68
C TYR A 218 2.18 12.74 -2.70
N PHE A 219 1.13 12.84 -3.52
CA PHE A 219 0.98 12.06 -4.73
C PHE A 219 1.85 12.62 -5.84
N ASP A 220 2.76 11.76 -6.30
CA ASP A 220 3.57 11.94 -7.51
C ASP A 220 3.28 10.77 -8.45
N GLY A 221 2.57 11.01 -9.54
CA GLY A 221 2.03 9.94 -10.38
C GLY A 221 1.67 10.38 -11.79
N GLY A 222 1.11 9.44 -12.54
CA GLY A 222 0.53 9.68 -13.86
C GLY A 222 -0.94 9.31 -13.84
N VAL A 223 -1.75 10.17 -14.45
CA VAL A 223 -3.20 9.98 -14.52
C VAL A 223 -3.66 10.06 -15.98
N ASP A 224 -4.70 9.31 -16.31
CA ASP A 224 -5.46 9.42 -17.54
C ASP A 224 -6.76 10.20 -17.25
N TYR A 225 -6.91 11.35 -17.90
CA TYR A 225 -8.15 12.11 -17.86
C TYR A 225 -8.92 11.95 -19.16
N GLY A 226 -10.02 11.23 -19.07
CA GLY A 226 -10.91 11.02 -20.21
C GLY A 226 -11.76 12.24 -20.52
N ARG A 227 -13.09 12.06 -20.50
CA ARG A 227 -14.03 13.11 -20.91
C ARG A 227 -14.34 14.07 -19.77
N ILE A 228 -14.37 15.35 -20.12
CA ILE A 228 -14.87 16.41 -19.25
C ILE A 228 -16.35 16.17 -18.89
N PRO A 229 -16.71 16.07 -17.59
CA PRO A 229 -18.09 15.85 -17.18
C PRO A 229 -18.98 17.10 -17.37
N PRO A 230 -20.31 16.93 -17.32
CA PRO A 230 -21.25 18.05 -17.41
C PRO A 230 -21.01 19.14 -16.37
N ARG A 231 -21.44 20.38 -16.66
CA ARG A 231 -21.28 21.52 -15.74
C ARG A 231 -21.98 21.29 -14.39
N SER A 232 -23.16 20.67 -14.41
CA SER A 232 -23.91 20.32 -13.19
C SER A 232 -23.09 19.42 -12.26
N PHE A 233 -22.49 18.36 -12.80
CA PHE A 233 -21.62 17.44 -12.07
C PHE A 233 -20.46 18.16 -11.40
N ARG A 234 -19.71 18.99 -12.15
CA ARG A 234 -18.54 19.70 -11.60
C ARG A 234 -18.90 20.71 -10.52
N LYS A 235 -20.03 21.41 -10.70
CA LYS A 235 -20.55 22.33 -9.67
C LYS A 235 -20.92 21.58 -8.39
N LYS A 236 -21.62 20.46 -8.52
CA LYS A 236 -22.09 19.64 -7.40
C LYS A 236 -20.94 19.00 -6.62
N THR A 237 -19.93 18.50 -7.31
CA THR A 237 -18.80 17.76 -6.72
C THR A 237 -17.58 18.64 -6.44
N ASN A 238 -17.61 19.91 -6.84
CA ASN A 238 -16.47 20.82 -6.85
C ASN A 238 -15.19 20.17 -7.44
N SER A 239 -15.33 19.45 -8.55
CA SER A 239 -14.25 18.65 -9.15
C SER A 239 -14.00 18.98 -10.61
N GLY A 240 -12.78 18.68 -11.07
CA GLY A 240 -12.41 18.64 -12.48
C GLY A 240 -12.99 17.43 -13.22
N GLY A 241 -13.49 16.43 -12.48
CA GLY A 241 -14.01 15.18 -13.01
C GLY A 241 -13.23 13.97 -12.52
N PHE A 242 -13.44 12.86 -13.21
CA PHE A 242 -12.77 11.59 -12.91
C PHE A 242 -11.41 11.49 -13.59
N VAL A 243 -10.46 10.85 -12.92
CA VAL A 243 -9.17 10.42 -13.46
C VAL A 243 -8.97 8.95 -13.15
N THR A 244 -8.33 8.23 -14.06
CA THR A 244 -7.77 6.90 -13.77
C THR A 244 -6.31 7.08 -13.38
N VAL A 245 -5.90 6.58 -12.22
CA VAL A 245 -4.48 6.60 -11.85
C VAL A 245 -3.78 5.46 -12.56
N GLU A 246 -2.79 5.78 -13.38
CA GLU A 246 -2.04 4.81 -14.17
C GLU A 246 -0.82 4.32 -13.41
N TYR A 247 -0.16 5.23 -12.68
CA TYR A 247 0.93 4.89 -11.78
C TYR A 247 1.08 5.90 -10.65
N VAL A 248 1.74 5.46 -9.57
CA VAL A 248 2.16 6.30 -8.45
C VAL A 248 3.59 5.96 -8.03
N LYS A 249 4.37 6.97 -7.67
CA LYS A 249 5.71 6.80 -7.11
C LYS A 249 5.62 6.70 -5.59
N TYR A 250 6.24 5.68 -5.02
CA TYR A 250 6.29 5.49 -3.58
C TYR A 250 7.51 4.63 -3.19
N GLY A 251 8.26 5.05 -2.16
CA GLY A 251 9.41 4.29 -1.66
C GLY A 251 10.53 4.03 -2.69
N GLY A 252 10.68 4.90 -3.70
CA GLY A 252 11.64 4.70 -4.80
C GLY A 252 11.19 3.72 -5.89
N MET A 253 9.96 3.21 -5.78
CA MET A 253 9.31 2.33 -6.76
C MET A 253 8.21 3.07 -7.50
N VAL A 254 7.81 2.52 -8.65
CA VAL A 254 6.60 2.88 -9.38
C VAL A 254 5.61 1.73 -9.25
N ILE A 255 4.42 2.05 -8.78
CA ILE A 255 3.30 1.11 -8.65
C ILE A 255 2.32 1.43 -9.75
N THR A 256 1.96 0.44 -10.57
CA THR A 256 1.06 0.61 -11.71
C THR A 256 -0.33 0.07 -11.41
N SER A 257 -1.35 0.61 -12.07
CA SER A 257 -2.74 0.13 -11.95
C SER A 257 -3.09 -1.02 -12.89
N GLN A 258 -2.11 -1.59 -13.60
CA GLN A 258 -2.37 -2.66 -14.57
C GLN A 258 -3.06 -3.85 -13.89
N LYS A 259 -4.21 -4.23 -14.47
CA LYS A 259 -5.04 -5.38 -14.08
C LYS A 259 -4.47 -6.69 -14.61
#